data_AF-A0A8J7TDA3-F1
#
_entry.id   AF-A0A8J7TDA3-F1
#
_cell.length_a   1.000
_cell.length_b   1.000
_cell.length_c   1.000
_cell.angle_alpha   90.00
_cell.angle_beta   90.00
_cell.angle_gamma   90.00
#
_symmetry.space_group_name_H-M   'P 1'
#
loop_
_entity.id
_entity.type
_entity.pdbx_description
1 polymer ?
#
loop_
_entity_poly.entity_id
_entity_poly.type
_entity_poly.pdbx_seq_one_letter_code
_entity_poly.pdbx_strand_id
1 'polypeptide(L)'
;MAYPTTVYIIGGHGGNAFSFDGQNDGATLEKIGVWVGGWQVKAVRIWLTNGEVREFGKPGTGYQEFKFEPGEFFTSLSLWGNGAGTRLGAIKFKTSRNRQFFVKMTDWGLKTEYPMDVASGICLGVMGRAGSDIDSMGFIFINAIESTVMTNMEYPTLNQVIPQVKMEEIKSMKYTNSSSVAQEYTLETSKTITKTSSWSVTNNMQFTFNMQVKAGIPELAEVSSGFSWTVGTEDTYKLENKTETTEKLSFKIQVPAGKTMEVAITLGHANVDLPYKGTVKVTCRNGSVLGFDTSGVYKGLNYTKGSVVVKEGS
;
A
#
# COMPACT_ATOMS: atom_id res chain seq x y z
N MET A 1 23.19 0.81 19.11
CA MET A 1 22.31 1.57 18.18
C MET A 1 21.49 0.55 17.42
N ALA A 2 20.15 0.68 17.40
CA ALA A 2 19.28 -0.25 16.68
C ALA A 2 19.07 0.23 15.24
N TYR A 3 19.06 -0.68 14.28
CA TYR A 3 18.89 -0.38 12.86
C TYR A 3 17.61 -1.03 12.32
N PRO A 4 16.95 -0.43 11.32
CA PRO A 4 15.73 -0.99 10.74
C PRO A 4 16.02 -2.17 9.80
N THR A 5 17.27 -2.33 9.37
CA THR A 5 17.71 -3.42 8.51
C THR A 5 18.80 -4.24 9.18
N THR A 6 18.94 -5.48 8.74
CA THR A 6 20.02 -6.40 9.12
C THR A 6 20.62 -7.02 7.87
N VAL A 7 21.94 -7.18 7.88
CA VAL A 7 22.69 -7.79 6.78
C VAL A 7 23.92 -8.50 7.32
N TYR A 8 24.12 -9.73 6.88
CA TYR A 8 25.30 -10.53 7.18
C TYR A 8 25.93 -10.99 5.87
N ILE A 9 27.16 -10.56 5.62
CA ILE A 9 27.86 -10.78 4.36
C ILE A 9 28.82 -11.97 4.52
N ILE A 10 28.72 -12.94 3.61
CA ILE A 10 29.59 -14.11 3.56
C ILE A 10 30.41 -14.13 2.27
N GLY A 11 31.71 -14.43 2.39
CA GLY A 11 32.64 -14.56 1.27
C GLY A 11 34.02 -13.98 1.60
N GLY A 12 34.75 -13.55 0.57
CA GLY A 12 36.06 -12.91 0.68
C GLY A 12 36.02 -11.38 0.57
N HIS A 13 37.21 -10.80 0.67
CA HIS A 13 37.43 -9.34 0.70
C HIS A 13 37.80 -8.71 -0.65
N GLY A 14 37.90 -9.53 -1.71
CA GLY A 14 38.19 -9.06 -3.06
C GLY A 14 37.04 -8.25 -3.68
N GLY A 15 37.22 -7.87 -4.95
CA GLY A 15 36.19 -7.19 -5.72
C GLY A 15 35.85 -5.77 -5.24
N ASN A 16 34.97 -5.13 -6.01
CA ASN A 16 34.43 -3.80 -5.74
C ASN A 16 33.14 -3.92 -4.93
N ALA A 17 32.97 -3.04 -3.94
CA ALA A 17 31.75 -3.01 -3.14
C ALA A 17 30.53 -2.63 -4.00
N PHE A 18 29.39 -3.23 -3.67
CA PHE A 18 28.08 -2.87 -4.23
C PHE A 18 27.00 -2.90 -3.14
N SER A 19 25.99 -2.06 -3.30
CA SER A 19 24.71 -2.13 -2.59
C SER A 19 23.61 -1.91 -3.61
N PHE A 20 22.57 -2.74 -3.56
CA PHE A 20 21.41 -2.61 -4.41
C PHE A 20 20.17 -3.04 -3.64
N ASP A 21 19.39 -2.04 -3.22
CA ASP A 21 18.30 -2.20 -2.27
C ASP A 21 17.24 -1.11 -2.42
N GLY A 22 16.02 -1.41 -1.98
CA GLY A 22 14.87 -0.49 -2.00
C GLY A 22 14.63 0.26 -0.69
N GLN A 23 15.66 0.58 0.10
CA GLN A 23 15.45 1.34 1.36
C GLN A 23 14.82 2.73 1.14
N ASN A 24 15.00 3.32 -0.05
CA ASN A 24 14.54 4.67 -0.35
C ASN A 24 13.09 4.75 -0.85
N ASP A 25 12.51 3.64 -1.30
CA ASP A 25 11.17 3.60 -1.94
C ASP A 25 10.34 2.37 -1.55
N GLY A 26 10.83 1.58 -0.59
CA GLY A 26 10.17 0.35 -0.12
C GLY A 26 10.20 -0.80 -1.11
N ALA A 27 11.00 -0.72 -2.20
CA ALA A 27 11.13 -1.83 -3.13
C ALA A 27 11.77 -3.05 -2.46
N THR A 28 11.30 -4.24 -2.84
CA THR A 28 11.76 -5.52 -2.28
C THR A 28 12.25 -6.44 -3.39
N LEU A 29 12.98 -7.49 -3.00
CA LEU A 29 13.48 -8.50 -3.93
C LEU A 29 12.31 -9.23 -4.61
N GLU A 30 12.11 -9.00 -5.91
CA GLU A 30 11.07 -9.67 -6.71
C GLU A 30 11.61 -10.96 -7.34
N LYS A 31 12.86 -10.93 -7.80
CA LYS A 31 13.48 -12.07 -8.48
C LYS A 31 14.99 -12.06 -8.25
N ILE A 32 15.56 -13.26 -8.16
CA ILE A 32 17.00 -13.48 -8.16
C ILE A 32 17.36 -14.53 -9.20
N GLY A 33 18.42 -14.25 -9.95
CA GLY A 33 19.06 -15.15 -10.90
C GLY A 33 20.52 -15.34 -10.48
N VAL A 34 21.01 -16.57 -10.48
CA VAL A 34 22.35 -16.90 -9.98
C VAL A 34 23.05 -17.80 -10.97
N TRP A 35 24.30 -17.46 -11.28
CA TRP A 35 25.23 -18.30 -12.02
C TRP A 35 26.25 -18.89 -11.05
N VAL A 36 26.59 -20.17 -11.25
CA VAL A 36 27.58 -20.87 -10.42
C VAL A 36 28.72 -21.39 -11.28
N GLY A 37 29.93 -21.39 -10.72
CA GLY A 37 31.11 -22.02 -11.29
C GLY A 37 31.62 -23.16 -10.41
N GLY A 38 32.80 -23.69 -10.75
CA GLY A 38 33.41 -24.81 -10.03
C GLY A 38 33.63 -24.56 -8.54
N TRP A 39 34.02 -23.34 -8.17
CA TRP A 39 34.45 -23.01 -6.81
C TRP A 39 33.83 -21.70 -6.29
N GLN A 40 32.81 -21.17 -6.96
CA GLN A 40 32.20 -19.89 -6.62
C GLN A 40 30.77 -19.72 -7.12
N VAL A 41 30.05 -18.77 -6.53
CA VAL A 41 28.97 -18.06 -7.19
C VAL A 41 29.59 -17.07 -8.17
N LYS A 42 29.26 -17.20 -9.45
CA LYS A 42 29.89 -16.49 -10.55
C LYS A 42 29.29 -15.10 -10.77
N ALA A 43 27.97 -15.02 -10.74
CA ALA A 43 27.24 -13.79 -10.91
C ALA A 43 25.86 -13.89 -10.24
N VAL A 44 25.29 -12.74 -9.92
CA VAL A 44 23.89 -12.63 -9.53
C VAL A 44 23.22 -11.53 -10.34
N ARG A 45 21.96 -11.74 -10.70
CA ARG A 45 21.08 -10.74 -11.26
C ARG A 45 19.88 -10.58 -10.34
N ILE A 46 19.58 -9.34 -9.99
CA ILE A 46 18.61 -8.96 -8.97
C ILE A 46 17.58 -8.07 -9.61
N TRP A 47 16.31 -8.38 -9.39
CA TRP A 47 15.17 -7.55 -9.78
C TRP A 47 14.44 -7.10 -8.52
N LEU A 48 14.20 -5.79 -8.40
CA LEU A 48 13.41 -5.21 -7.33
C LEU A 48 11.98 -4.93 -7.81
N THR A 49 11.03 -4.84 -6.89
CA THR A 49 9.60 -4.62 -7.21
C THR A 49 9.29 -3.26 -7.84
N ASN A 50 10.24 -2.30 -7.82
CA ASN A 50 10.16 -1.04 -8.56
C ASN A 50 10.59 -1.15 -10.04
N GLY A 51 10.92 -2.35 -10.50
CA GLY A 51 11.35 -2.63 -11.87
C GLY A 51 12.85 -2.46 -12.12
N GLU A 52 13.62 -2.01 -11.12
CA GLU A 52 15.07 -1.91 -11.25
C GLU A 52 15.72 -3.29 -11.35
N VAL A 53 16.74 -3.39 -12.20
CA VAL A 53 17.49 -4.62 -12.43
C VAL A 53 18.98 -4.32 -12.43
N ARG A 54 19.75 -5.09 -11.66
CA ARG A 54 21.21 -5.05 -11.73
C ARG A 54 21.82 -6.43 -11.73
N GLU A 55 23.02 -6.51 -12.31
CA GLU A 55 23.84 -7.72 -12.36
C GLU A 55 25.21 -7.44 -11.75
N PHE A 56 25.71 -8.39 -10.98
CA PHE A 56 27.01 -8.33 -10.32
C PHE A 56 27.80 -9.61 -10.64
N GLY A 57 29.12 -9.48 -10.83
CA GLY A 57 29.97 -10.56 -11.32
C GLY A 57 29.96 -10.65 -12.86
N LYS A 58 30.47 -11.77 -13.40
CA LYS A 58 30.42 -12.05 -14.85
C LYS A 58 29.65 -13.34 -15.10
N PRO A 59 28.46 -13.30 -15.73
CA PRO A 59 27.68 -14.50 -16.02
C PRO A 59 28.48 -15.59 -16.72
N GLY A 60 28.06 -16.82 -16.48
CA GLY A 60 28.67 -18.02 -17.08
C GLY A 60 27.61 -19.06 -17.39
N THR A 61 27.94 -20.33 -17.17
CA THR A 61 26.97 -21.43 -17.21
C THR A 61 26.28 -21.61 -15.84
N GLY A 62 25.33 -22.55 -15.76
CA GLY A 62 24.71 -22.92 -14.48
C GLY A 62 23.72 -21.89 -13.92
N TYR A 63 23.02 -21.15 -14.79
CA TYR A 63 21.97 -20.21 -14.38
C TYR A 63 20.80 -20.93 -13.71
N GLN A 64 20.38 -20.43 -12.56
CA GLN A 64 19.13 -20.78 -11.91
C GLN A 64 18.46 -19.51 -11.41
N GLU A 65 17.13 -19.50 -11.39
CA GLU A 65 16.36 -18.35 -10.92
C GLU A 65 15.26 -18.71 -9.95
N PHE A 66 14.87 -17.73 -9.15
CA PHE A 66 13.73 -17.80 -8.26
C PHE A 66 12.98 -16.47 -8.32
N LYS A 67 11.70 -16.53 -8.68
CA LYS A 67 10.78 -15.38 -8.66
C LYS A 67 9.84 -15.51 -7.47
N PHE A 68 9.80 -14.49 -6.63
CA PHE A 68 8.89 -14.41 -5.49
C PHE A 68 7.46 -14.14 -5.97
N GLU A 69 6.50 -14.81 -5.36
CA GLU A 69 5.08 -14.48 -5.50
C GLU A 69 4.76 -13.22 -4.65
N PRO A 70 3.75 -12.41 -5.02
CA PRO A 70 3.34 -11.29 -4.17
C PRO A 70 3.04 -11.71 -2.73
N GLY A 71 3.68 -11.04 -1.76
CA GLY A 71 3.57 -11.34 -0.33
C GLY A 71 4.32 -12.60 0.13
N GLU A 72 5.11 -13.23 -0.74
CA GLU A 72 6.04 -14.28 -0.33
C GLU A 72 7.32 -13.67 0.25
N PHE A 73 7.76 -14.21 1.39
CA PHE A 73 8.93 -13.73 2.12
C PHE A 73 9.82 -14.89 2.57
N PHE A 74 11.04 -14.59 2.97
CA PHE A 74 11.99 -15.60 3.45
C PHE A 74 11.58 -16.15 4.80
N THR A 75 11.66 -17.47 4.98
CA THR A 75 11.52 -18.12 6.29
C THR A 75 12.86 -18.62 6.82
N SER A 76 13.82 -18.85 5.93
CA SER A 76 15.21 -19.10 6.29
C SER A 76 16.15 -18.75 5.15
N LEU A 77 17.38 -18.40 5.49
CA LEU A 77 18.49 -18.20 4.56
C LEU A 77 19.74 -18.83 5.17
N SER A 78 20.50 -19.52 4.32
CA SER A 78 21.84 -19.99 4.63
C SER A 78 22.79 -19.60 3.51
N LEU A 79 23.98 -19.16 3.88
CA LEU A 79 25.06 -18.83 2.96
C LEU A 79 26.27 -19.70 3.26
N TRP A 80 27.08 -19.96 2.24
CA TRP A 80 28.37 -20.62 2.39
C TRP A 80 29.42 -19.79 1.68
N GLY A 81 30.60 -19.68 2.29
CA GLY A 81 31.81 -19.37 1.54
C GLY A 81 32.23 -20.57 0.68
N ASN A 82 33.16 -20.36 -0.24
CA ASN A 82 33.73 -21.44 -1.05
C ASN A 82 34.66 -22.40 -0.28
N GLY A 83 34.87 -22.20 1.02
CA GLY A 83 35.77 -22.99 1.86
C GLY A 83 37.19 -22.44 1.97
N ALA A 84 37.64 -21.60 1.03
CA ALA A 84 38.91 -20.86 1.12
C ALA A 84 38.75 -19.45 1.72
N GLY A 85 37.51 -18.99 1.92
CA GLY A 85 37.23 -17.63 2.41
C GLY A 85 37.47 -16.55 1.36
N THR A 86 37.45 -16.89 0.07
CA THR A 86 37.75 -15.95 -1.02
C THR A 86 36.54 -15.59 -1.87
N ARG A 87 35.50 -16.44 -1.89
CA ARG A 87 34.25 -16.22 -2.65
C ARG A 87 33.04 -16.68 -1.87
N LEU A 88 31.87 -16.19 -2.26
CA LEU A 88 30.61 -16.84 -1.95
C LEU A 88 30.53 -18.18 -2.72
N GLY A 89 30.12 -19.25 -2.05
CA GLY A 89 30.08 -20.61 -2.58
C GLY A 89 28.67 -21.18 -2.76
N ALA A 90 27.70 -20.76 -1.95
CA ALA A 90 26.31 -21.18 -2.10
C ALA A 90 25.30 -20.24 -1.44
N ILE A 91 24.07 -20.31 -1.93
CA ILE A 91 22.89 -19.60 -1.41
C ILE A 91 21.76 -20.62 -1.31
N LYS A 92 21.19 -20.77 -0.11
CA LYS A 92 20.00 -21.59 0.13
C LYS A 92 18.97 -20.79 0.88
N PHE A 93 17.73 -20.78 0.43
CA PHE A 93 16.65 -20.20 1.20
C PHE A 93 15.34 -20.97 1.06
N LYS A 94 14.47 -20.80 2.04
CA LYS A 94 13.07 -21.23 2.02
C LYS A 94 12.16 -20.03 2.17
N THR A 95 10.93 -20.17 1.70
CA THR A 95 9.95 -19.09 1.72
C THR A 95 8.71 -19.43 2.55
N SER A 96 7.86 -18.43 2.79
CA SER A 96 6.57 -18.56 3.46
C SER A 96 5.56 -19.42 2.69
N ARG A 97 5.83 -19.72 1.42
CA ARG A 97 5.04 -20.63 0.56
C ARG A 97 5.62 -22.06 0.54
N ASN A 98 6.52 -22.40 1.46
CA ASN A 98 7.20 -23.68 1.52
C ASN A 98 7.97 -24.03 0.23
N ARG A 99 8.38 -23.01 -0.54
CA ARG A 99 9.25 -23.17 -1.71
C ARG A 99 10.71 -23.06 -1.26
N GLN A 100 11.62 -23.67 -2.03
CA GLN A 100 13.04 -23.68 -1.73
C GLN A 100 13.86 -23.34 -2.96
N PHE A 101 14.89 -22.53 -2.77
CA PHE A 101 15.93 -22.28 -3.76
C PHE A 101 17.28 -22.68 -3.18
N PHE A 102 18.08 -23.43 -3.95
CA PHE A 102 19.41 -23.82 -3.53
C PHE A 102 20.37 -23.87 -4.71
N VAL A 103 21.34 -22.95 -4.70
CA VAL A 103 22.40 -22.85 -5.70
C VAL A 103 23.75 -22.96 -5.01
N LYS A 104 24.68 -23.71 -5.61
CA LYS A 104 26.01 -23.95 -5.06
C LYS A 104 27.03 -24.13 -6.17
N MET A 105 28.29 -23.87 -5.84
CA MET A 105 29.45 -24.23 -6.65
C MET A 105 29.45 -25.72 -7.03
N THR A 106 29.96 -26.05 -8.22
CA THR A 106 29.78 -27.37 -8.84
C THR A 106 30.85 -28.39 -8.47
N ASP A 107 32.08 -27.94 -8.20
CA ASP A 107 33.25 -28.83 -8.08
C ASP A 107 33.71 -28.92 -6.62
N TRP A 108 33.82 -27.78 -5.94
CA TRP A 108 34.26 -27.74 -4.55
C TRP A 108 33.10 -28.10 -3.61
N GLY A 109 33.38 -28.91 -2.59
CA GLY A 109 32.40 -29.30 -1.58
C GLY A 109 32.11 -28.18 -0.58
N LEU A 110 30.84 -28.03 -0.18
CA LEU A 110 30.43 -27.08 0.87
C LEU A 110 31.08 -27.44 2.21
N LYS A 111 31.48 -26.40 2.95
CA LYS A 111 32.09 -26.50 4.29
C LYS A 111 31.11 -25.95 5.33
N THR A 112 31.50 -24.93 6.08
CA THR A 112 30.67 -24.28 7.09
C THR A 112 29.44 -23.62 6.47
N GLU A 113 28.26 -24.07 6.91
CA GLU A 113 27.00 -23.37 6.69
C GLU A 113 26.91 -22.19 7.65
N TYR A 114 26.48 -21.04 7.13
CA TYR A 114 26.15 -19.88 7.93
C TYR A 114 24.64 -19.63 7.80
N PRO A 115 23.83 -20.10 8.77
CA PRO A 115 22.42 -19.73 8.86
C PRO A 115 22.30 -18.25 9.21
N MET A 116 21.41 -17.55 8.53
CA MET A 116 21.17 -16.12 8.70
C MET A 116 19.86 -15.90 9.45
N ASP A 117 19.84 -14.92 10.35
CA ASP A 117 18.59 -14.37 10.86
C ASP A 117 17.94 -13.51 9.76
N VAL A 118 16.80 -13.97 9.25
CA VAL A 118 16.03 -13.26 8.21
C VAL A 118 15.08 -12.22 8.80
N ALA A 119 14.99 -12.12 10.13
CA ALA A 119 14.16 -11.20 10.87
C ALA A 119 12.68 -11.19 10.41
N SER A 120 12.23 -10.16 9.67
CA SER A 120 10.86 -10.14 9.11
C SER A 120 10.66 -11.08 7.91
N GLY A 121 11.75 -11.53 7.29
CA GLY A 121 11.76 -12.25 6.02
C GLY A 121 11.64 -11.36 4.79
N ILE A 122 11.36 -10.06 4.95
CA ILE A 122 11.21 -9.11 3.84
C ILE A 122 12.60 -8.61 3.43
N CYS A 123 13.03 -9.01 2.23
CA CYS A 123 14.33 -8.69 1.67
C CYS A 123 14.23 -7.42 0.80
N LEU A 124 14.98 -6.37 1.15
CA LEU A 124 15.07 -5.12 0.38
C LEU A 124 16.05 -5.22 -0.79
N GLY A 125 16.96 -6.20 -0.78
CA GLY A 125 17.98 -6.35 -1.80
C GLY A 125 19.24 -7.02 -1.28
N VAL A 126 20.39 -6.67 -1.87
CA VAL A 126 21.69 -7.30 -1.58
C VAL A 126 22.80 -6.28 -1.44
N MET A 127 23.81 -6.64 -0.66
CA MET A 127 25.05 -5.89 -0.50
C MET A 127 26.23 -6.85 -0.52
N GLY A 128 27.36 -6.43 -1.06
CA GLY A 128 28.52 -7.31 -1.15
C GLY A 128 29.69 -6.71 -1.90
N ARG A 129 30.53 -7.59 -2.44
CA ARG A 129 31.66 -7.25 -3.30
C ARG A 129 31.70 -8.18 -4.50
N ALA A 130 31.99 -7.64 -5.67
CA ALA A 130 32.07 -8.41 -6.91
C ALA A 130 33.15 -7.89 -7.85
N GLY A 131 33.65 -8.79 -8.69
CA GLY A 131 34.54 -8.50 -9.80
C GLY A 131 34.21 -9.44 -10.97
N SER A 132 35.10 -10.39 -11.26
CA SER A 132 34.77 -11.48 -12.17
C SER A 132 33.77 -12.48 -11.57
N ASP A 133 33.73 -12.57 -10.24
CA ASP A 133 32.87 -13.47 -9.46
C ASP A 133 32.14 -12.67 -8.38
N ILE A 134 31.31 -13.34 -7.58
CA ILE A 134 30.82 -12.80 -6.31
C ILE A 134 31.84 -13.10 -5.21
N ASP A 135 32.63 -12.08 -4.85
CA ASP A 135 33.60 -12.16 -3.77
C ASP A 135 32.89 -12.37 -2.43
N SER A 136 31.88 -11.56 -2.13
CA SER A 136 31.03 -11.74 -0.96
C SER A 136 29.66 -11.13 -1.18
N MET A 137 28.65 -11.65 -0.49
CA MET A 137 27.30 -11.10 -0.55
C MET A 137 26.51 -11.42 0.72
N GLY A 138 25.60 -10.51 1.08
CA GLY A 138 24.56 -10.68 2.06
C GLY A 138 23.23 -10.15 1.53
N PHE A 139 22.14 -10.58 2.16
CA PHE A 139 20.78 -10.11 1.87
C PHE A 139 20.37 -9.10 2.93
N ILE A 140 19.77 -7.99 2.50
CA ILE A 140 19.34 -6.90 3.39
C ILE A 140 17.90 -7.18 3.79
N PHE A 141 17.66 -7.56 5.03
CA PHE A 141 16.32 -7.80 5.56
C PHE A 141 15.85 -6.62 6.41
N ILE A 142 14.56 -6.31 6.34
CA ILE A 142 13.91 -5.46 7.34
C ILE A 142 13.87 -6.26 8.65
N ASN A 143 14.23 -5.62 9.77
CA ASN A 143 14.09 -6.22 11.08
C ASN A 143 12.63 -6.54 11.41
N ALA A 144 12.39 -7.36 12.44
CA ALA A 144 11.04 -7.79 12.81
C ALA A 144 10.10 -6.58 12.95
N ILE A 145 9.05 -6.54 12.12
CA ILE A 145 8.14 -5.40 12.01
C ILE A 145 7.15 -5.43 13.18
N GLU A 146 6.93 -4.26 13.78
CA GLU A 146 5.88 -4.01 14.75
C GLU A 146 4.65 -3.39 14.06
N SER A 147 4.86 -2.36 13.23
CA SER A 147 3.79 -1.71 12.50
C SER A 147 4.27 -1.12 11.18
N THR A 148 3.33 -0.93 10.25
CA THR A 148 3.56 -0.19 9.00
C THR A 148 2.41 0.80 8.82
N VAL A 149 2.73 2.09 8.84
CA VAL A 149 1.73 3.16 8.79
C VAL A 149 2.12 4.18 7.71
N MET A 150 1.19 4.46 6.80
CA MET A 150 1.28 5.58 5.89
C MET A 150 0.77 6.84 6.59
N THR A 151 1.58 7.88 6.61
CA THR A 151 1.36 9.14 7.34
C THR A 151 1.64 10.34 6.43
N ASN A 152 1.46 11.57 6.93
CA ASN A 152 1.74 12.81 6.19
C ASN A 152 1.00 12.85 4.85
N MET A 153 -0.28 12.47 4.86
CA MET A 153 -1.09 12.37 3.65
C MET A 153 -1.43 13.75 3.09
N GLU A 154 -1.18 13.95 1.81
CA GLU A 154 -1.49 15.17 1.08
C GLU A 154 -2.26 14.87 -0.21
N TYR A 155 -3.25 15.70 -0.52
CA TYR A 155 -4.07 15.64 -1.73
C TYR A 155 -3.86 16.91 -2.58
N PRO A 156 -2.76 17.00 -3.35
CA PRO A 156 -2.28 18.26 -3.92
C PRO A 156 -3.24 18.93 -4.90
N THR A 157 -4.12 18.17 -5.55
CA THR A 157 -5.08 18.70 -6.54
C THR A 157 -6.50 18.78 -6.02
N LEU A 158 -6.77 18.47 -4.74
CA LEU A 158 -8.12 18.42 -4.17
C LEU A 158 -8.95 19.68 -4.47
N ASN A 159 -8.34 20.86 -4.26
CA ASN A 159 -9.00 22.16 -4.45
C ASN A 159 -9.30 22.50 -5.92
N GLN A 160 -8.77 21.73 -6.88
CA GLN A 160 -9.01 21.89 -8.32
C GLN A 160 -10.08 20.93 -8.83
N VAL A 161 -10.45 19.91 -8.05
CA VAL A 161 -11.45 18.91 -8.44
C VAL A 161 -12.84 19.43 -8.11
N ILE A 162 -13.66 19.62 -9.15
CA ILE A 162 -15.07 19.98 -8.99
C ILE A 162 -15.90 18.70 -8.77
N PRO A 163 -16.60 18.54 -7.64
CA PRO A 163 -17.40 17.34 -7.38
C PRO A 163 -18.51 17.15 -8.42
N GLN A 164 -18.58 15.96 -9.02
CA GLN A 164 -19.66 15.55 -9.92
C GLN A 164 -20.78 14.88 -9.12
N VAL A 165 -21.57 15.67 -8.40
CA VAL A 165 -22.62 15.17 -7.51
C VAL A 165 -23.82 14.66 -8.32
N LYS A 166 -24.18 13.40 -8.11
CA LYS A 166 -25.40 12.80 -8.64
C LYS A 166 -26.45 12.78 -7.54
N MET A 167 -27.56 13.47 -7.78
CA MET A 167 -28.70 13.50 -6.87
C MET A 167 -29.58 12.28 -7.09
N GLU A 168 -29.97 11.64 -6.00
CA GLU A 168 -30.88 10.51 -5.99
C GLU A 168 -32.10 10.84 -5.12
N GLU A 169 -33.30 10.59 -5.64
CA GLU A 169 -34.54 10.68 -4.87
C GLU A 169 -34.69 9.44 -3.98
N ILE A 170 -34.87 9.65 -2.68
CA ILE A 170 -35.07 8.56 -1.70
C ILE A 170 -36.55 8.30 -1.49
N LYS A 171 -37.35 9.36 -1.40
CA LYS A 171 -38.78 9.30 -1.11
C LYS A 171 -39.46 10.56 -1.63
N SER A 172 -40.61 10.41 -2.27
CA SER A 172 -41.46 11.52 -2.71
C SER A 172 -42.89 11.35 -2.21
N MET A 173 -43.52 12.46 -1.85
CA MET A 173 -44.88 12.54 -1.31
C MET A 173 -45.58 13.83 -1.81
N LYS A 174 -46.89 13.76 -1.99
CA LYS A 174 -47.75 14.91 -2.31
C LYS A 174 -48.60 15.25 -1.09
N TYR A 175 -48.58 16.51 -0.67
CA TYR A 175 -49.38 17.03 0.44
C TYR A 175 -50.34 18.10 -0.05
N THR A 176 -51.63 17.96 0.24
CA THR A 176 -52.67 18.92 -0.15
C THR A 176 -53.34 19.49 1.08
N ASN A 177 -53.33 20.82 1.21
CA ASN A 177 -54.01 21.53 2.28
C ASN A 177 -55.22 22.28 1.74
N SER A 178 -56.40 21.67 1.89
CA SER A 178 -57.68 22.27 1.49
C SER A 178 -58.28 23.23 2.53
N SER A 179 -57.58 23.48 3.63
CA SER A 179 -58.05 24.37 4.69
C SER A 179 -57.66 25.83 4.44
N SER A 180 -58.19 26.74 5.27
CA SER A 180 -57.91 28.17 5.21
C SER A 180 -56.66 28.60 6.00
N VAL A 181 -55.95 27.67 6.65
CA VAL A 181 -54.75 27.93 7.45
C VAL A 181 -53.60 27.01 7.04
N ALA A 182 -52.34 27.44 7.24
CA ALA A 182 -51.17 26.61 6.93
C ALA A 182 -51.13 25.34 7.78
N GLN A 183 -50.63 24.24 7.22
CA GLN A 183 -50.49 22.94 7.88
C GLN A 183 -49.03 22.48 7.87
N GLU A 184 -48.59 21.84 8.96
CA GLU A 184 -47.25 21.24 9.08
C GLU A 184 -47.33 19.72 8.95
N TYR A 185 -46.45 19.15 8.13
CA TYR A 185 -46.27 17.70 8.00
C TYR A 185 -44.81 17.34 8.30
N THR A 186 -44.60 16.13 8.82
CA THR A 186 -43.25 15.55 8.95
C THR A 186 -43.08 14.45 7.91
N LEU A 187 -42.06 14.57 7.07
CA LEU A 187 -41.67 13.53 6.12
C LEU A 187 -40.40 12.85 6.63
N GLU A 188 -40.53 11.55 6.92
CA GLU A 188 -39.42 10.73 7.43
C GLU A 188 -39.08 9.59 6.47
N THR A 189 -37.79 9.28 6.38
CA THR A 189 -37.26 8.13 5.66
C THR A 189 -35.90 7.73 6.23
N SER A 190 -35.40 6.58 5.83
CA SER A 190 -34.02 6.18 6.10
C SER A 190 -33.39 5.55 4.87
N LYS A 191 -32.06 5.67 4.77
CA LYS A 191 -31.28 5.05 3.70
C LYS A 191 -29.93 4.62 4.22
N THR A 192 -29.54 3.39 3.91
CA THR A 192 -28.17 2.93 4.11
C THR A 192 -27.28 3.47 3.00
N ILE A 193 -26.24 4.21 3.40
CA ILE A 193 -25.21 4.74 2.52
C ILE A 193 -23.92 3.96 2.72
N THR A 194 -23.10 3.88 1.67
CA THR A 194 -21.85 3.13 1.67
C THR A 194 -20.71 4.02 1.23
N LYS A 195 -19.92 4.52 2.19
CA LYS A 195 -18.72 5.30 1.91
C LYS A 195 -17.54 4.38 1.65
N THR A 196 -16.71 4.71 0.67
CA THR A 196 -15.49 3.95 0.38
C THR A 196 -14.27 4.86 0.37
N SER A 197 -13.11 4.30 0.68
CA SER A 197 -11.82 4.97 0.60
C SER A 197 -10.74 3.96 0.25
N SER A 198 -9.91 4.28 -0.74
CA SER A 198 -8.85 3.42 -1.22
C SER A 198 -7.62 4.25 -1.58
N TRP A 199 -6.45 3.84 -1.10
CA TRP A 199 -5.16 4.42 -1.46
C TRP A 199 -4.35 3.38 -2.22
N SER A 200 -4.06 3.63 -3.49
CA SER A 200 -3.20 2.73 -4.27
C SER A 200 -1.75 2.82 -3.78
N VAL A 201 -1.02 1.71 -3.75
CA VAL A 201 0.42 1.69 -3.42
C VAL A 201 1.23 1.01 -4.53
N THR A 202 2.48 1.42 -4.69
CA THR A 202 3.42 0.88 -5.69
C THR A 202 4.23 -0.29 -5.11
N ASN A 203 5.15 -0.84 -5.91
CA ASN A 203 6.20 -1.78 -5.48
C ASN A 203 5.68 -3.06 -4.78
N ASN A 204 4.43 -3.47 -5.08
CA ASN A 204 3.71 -4.57 -4.42
C ASN A 204 3.55 -4.42 -2.90
N MET A 205 3.66 -3.19 -2.37
CA MET A 205 3.64 -2.93 -0.92
C MET A 205 2.39 -3.45 -0.22
N GLN A 206 1.23 -3.43 -0.90
CA GLN A 206 -0.03 -3.97 -0.37
C GLN A 206 0.01 -5.46 -0.01
N PHE A 207 0.90 -6.23 -0.65
CA PHE A 207 1.06 -7.66 -0.38
C PHE A 207 2.20 -7.92 0.61
N THR A 208 3.20 -7.05 0.63
CA THR A 208 4.39 -7.16 1.49
C THR A 208 4.12 -6.69 2.92
N PHE A 209 3.35 -5.61 3.07
CA PHE A 209 3.12 -4.96 4.36
C PHE A 209 1.65 -4.97 4.74
N ASN A 210 1.37 -5.24 6.02
CA ASN A 210 0.04 -5.02 6.59
C ASN A 210 -0.12 -3.53 6.95
N MET A 211 -0.37 -2.70 5.94
CA MET A 211 -0.34 -1.25 6.07
C MET A 211 -1.63 -0.69 6.67
N GLN A 212 -1.46 0.27 7.58
CA GLN A 212 -2.50 1.20 8.00
C GLN A 212 -2.25 2.57 7.38
N VAL A 213 -3.31 3.37 7.23
CA VAL A 213 -3.25 4.72 6.68
C VAL A 213 -3.76 5.67 7.75
N LYS A 214 -2.92 6.60 8.20
CA LYS A 214 -3.28 7.67 9.13
C LYS A 214 -3.43 8.96 8.33
N ALA A 215 -4.67 9.34 8.03
CA ALA A 215 -5.00 10.45 7.14
C ALA A 215 -6.39 11.00 7.41
N GLY A 216 -6.67 12.22 6.96
CA GLY A 216 -8.05 12.69 6.76
C GLY A 216 -8.58 12.18 5.41
N ILE A 217 -9.85 11.83 5.34
CA ILE A 217 -10.51 11.39 4.08
C ILE A 217 -11.15 12.60 3.37
N PRO A 218 -11.04 12.72 2.04
CA PRO A 218 -11.84 13.68 1.28
C PRO A 218 -13.36 13.51 1.47
N GLU A 219 -14.00 14.58 1.93
CA GLU A 219 -15.42 14.69 2.22
C GLU A 219 -16.11 15.71 1.31
N LEU A 220 -17.37 15.43 0.99
CA LEU A 220 -18.19 16.27 0.15
C LEU A 220 -18.92 17.29 1.01
N ALA A 221 -18.66 18.57 0.79
CA ALA A 221 -19.28 19.68 1.50
C ALA A 221 -20.12 20.55 0.55
N GLU A 222 -21.27 21.02 1.02
CA GLU A 222 -22.08 22.02 0.35
C GLU A 222 -21.60 23.43 0.72
N VAL A 223 -21.43 24.29 -0.28
CA VAL A 223 -20.98 25.68 -0.18
C VAL A 223 -21.91 26.57 -1.01
N SER A 224 -21.84 27.90 -0.84
CA SER A 224 -22.74 28.83 -1.55
C SER A 224 -22.69 28.72 -3.08
N SER A 225 -21.56 28.29 -3.64
CA SER A 225 -21.36 28.08 -5.07
C SER A 225 -21.63 26.65 -5.55
N GLY A 226 -22.20 25.77 -4.71
CA GLY A 226 -22.50 24.37 -5.04
C GLY A 226 -21.81 23.39 -4.09
N PHE A 227 -20.97 22.51 -4.62
CA PHE A 227 -20.27 21.50 -3.82
C PHE A 227 -18.74 21.65 -3.93
N SER A 228 -18.04 21.32 -2.85
CA SER A 228 -16.58 21.29 -2.81
C SER A 228 -16.08 20.07 -2.05
N TRP A 229 -14.85 19.65 -2.34
CA TRP A 229 -14.16 18.65 -1.54
C TRP A 229 -13.37 19.30 -0.41
N THR A 230 -13.46 18.75 0.79
CA THR A 230 -12.67 19.14 1.97
C THR A 230 -11.99 17.92 2.56
N VAL A 231 -10.90 18.08 3.31
CA VAL A 231 -10.28 16.96 4.03
C VAL A 231 -10.92 16.85 5.41
N GLY A 232 -11.44 15.66 5.75
CA GLY A 232 -11.99 15.36 7.07
C GLY A 232 -10.92 15.26 8.16
N THR A 233 -11.35 14.95 9.38
CA THR A 233 -10.44 14.73 10.52
C THR A 233 -9.54 13.52 10.29
N GLU A 234 -8.30 13.62 10.75
CA GLU A 234 -7.35 12.51 10.68
C GLU A 234 -7.80 11.34 11.57
N ASP A 235 -7.83 10.15 11.00
CA ASP A 235 -8.05 8.89 11.71
C ASP A 235 -7.21 7.77 11.05
N THR A 236 -7.34 6.54 11.55
CA THR A 236 -6.60 5.38 11.08
C THR A 236 -7.51 4.43 10.30
N TYR A 237 -7.10 4.11 9.08
CA TYR A 237 -7.83 3.28 8.14
C TYR A 237 -6.97 2.14 7.62
N LYS A 238 -7.61 1.15 6.99
CA LYS A 238 -6.94 0.21 6.09
C LYS A 238 -6.71 0.87 4.73
N LEU A 239 -5.80 0.30 3.92
CA LEU A 239 -5.57 0.71 2.53
C LEU A 239 -6.87 0.74 1.70
N GLU A 240 -7.78 -0.20 1.96
CA GLU A 240 -9.13 -0.21 1.43
C GLU A 240 -10.12 -0.23 2.61
N ASN A 241 -11.00 0.76 2.65
CA ASN A 241 -12.00 0.92 3.68
C ASN A 241 -13.40 1.07 3.07
N LYS A 242 -14.38 0.46 3.75
CA LYS A 242 -15.79 0.53 3.42
C LYS A 242 -16.57 0.73 4.71
N THR A 243 -17.35 1.79 4.78
CA THR A 243 -18.20 2.10 5.93
C THR A 243 -19.65 2.20 5.47
N GLU A 244 -20.51 1.39 6.08
CA GLU A 244 -21.94 1.43 5.85
C GLU A 244 -22.62 2.13 7.03
N THR A 245 -23.52 3.06 6.75
CA THR A 245 -24.23 3.83 7.79
C THR A 245 -25.66 4.05 7.33
N THR A 246 -26.62 3.82 8.23
CA THR A 246 -28.02 4.13 7.96
C THR A 246 -28.33 5.56 8.39
N GLU A 247 -28.47 6.43 7.41
CA GLU A 247 -28.90 7.82 7.60
C GLU A 247 -30.42 7.84 7.82
N LYS A 248 -30.86 8.49 8.91
CA LYS A 248 -32.27 8.77 9.18
C LYS A 248 -32.54 10.23 8.84
N LEU A 249 -33.53 10.46 7.98
CA LEU A 249 -33.87 11.78 7.46
C LEU A 249 -35.29 12.14 7.91
N SER A 250 -35.43 13.30 8.54
CA SER A 250 -36.72 13.83 9.01
C SER A 250 -36.79 15.32 8.71
N PHE A 251 -37.77 15.72 7.90
CA PHE A 251 -37.97 17.10 7.48
C PHE A 251 -39.40 17.55 7.79
N LYS A 252 -39.51 18.75 8.38
CA LYS A 252 -40.79 19.44 8.57
C LYS A 252 -41.13 20.24 7.33
N ILE A 253 -42.35 20.06 6.82
CA ILE A 253 -42.85 20.69 5.61
C ILE A 253 -44.06 21.54 5.97
N GLN A 254 -44.01 22.80 5.57
CA GLN A 254 -45.13 23.74 5.68
C GLN A 254 -45.90 23.77 4.37
N VAL A 255 -47.20 23.49 4.42
CA VAL A 255 -48.11 23.47 3.27
C VAL A 255 -49.11 24.62 3.45
N PRO A 256 -49.01 25.70 2.64
CA PRO A 256 -49.90 26.85 2.76
C PRO A 256 -51.38 26.50 2.52
N ALA A 257 -52.27 27.36 3.00
CA ALA A 257 -53.71 27.21 2.81
C ALA A 257 -54.08 27.17 1.32
N GLY A 258 -54.95 26.23 0.94
CA GLY A 258 -55.41 26.05 -0.44
C GLY A 258 -54.34 25.59 -1.44
N LYS A 259 -53.17 25.14 -0.96
CA LYS A 259 -52.05 24.73 -1.81
C LYS A 259 -51.79 23.23 -1.75
N THR A 260 -51.16 22.74 -2.81
CA THR A 260 -50.63 21.39 -2.91
C THR A 260 -49.13 21.47 -3.12
N MET A 261 -48.36 20.71 -2.35
CA MET A 261 -46.90 20.67 -2.44
C MET A 261 -46.43 19.25 -2.74
N GLU A 262 -45.57 19.11 -3.73
CA GLU A 262 -44.82 17.89 -4.02
C GLU A 262 -43.45 17.98 -3.35
N VAL A 263 -43.15 17.00 -2.52
CA VAL A 263 -41.99 16.99 -1.63
C VAL A 263 -41.18 15.74 -1.91
N ALA A 264 -39.90 15.93 -2.24
CA ALA A 264 -38.96 14.84 -2.45
C ALA A 264 -37.75 14.99 -1.51
N ILE A 265 -37.43 13.93 -0.77
CA ILE A 265 -36.16 13.83 -0.05
C ILE A 265 -35.11 13.30 -1.04
N THR A 266 -34.02 14.03 -1.17
CA THR A 266 -32.92 13.69 -2.07
C THR A 266 -31.60 13.57 -1.32
N LEU A 267 -30.68 12.81 -1.91
CA LEU A 267 -29.34 12.60 -1.38
C LEU A 267 -28.35 12.61 -2.54
N GLY A 268 -27.32 13.44 -2.43
CA GLY A 268 -26.24 13.50 -3.40
C GLY A 268 -25.16 12.47 -3.08
N HIS A 269 -24.54 11.92 -4.11
CA HIS A 269 -23.32 11.14 -3.98
C HIS A 269 -22.31 11.50 -5.07
N ALA A 270 -21.03 11.42 -4.74
CA ALA A 270 -19.95 11.72 -5.68
C ALA A 270 -18.77 10.80 -5.47
N ASN A 271 -18.14 10.41 -6.58
CA ASN A 271 -16.84 9.75 -6.55
C ASN A 271 -15.74 10.82 -6.63
N VAL A 272 -14.61 10.51 -6.02
CA VAL A 272 -13.37 11.28 -6.14
C VAL A 272 -12.26 10.34 -6.56
N ASP A 273 -11.44 10.81 -7.50
CA ASP A 273 -10.26 10.13 -8.03
C ASP A 273 -9.18 11.20 -8.17
N LEU A 274 -8.17 11.15 -7.31
CA LEU A 274 -7.13 12.18 -7.25
C LEU A 274 -5.78 11.64 -6.78
N PRO A 275 -4.67 12.25 -7.20
CA PRO A 275 -3.35 11.89 -6.72
C PRO A 275 -3.18 12.21 -5.24
N TYR A 276 -2.37 11.41 -4.55
CA TYR A 276 -1.93 11.67 -3.19
C TYR A 276 -0.40 11.54 -3.05
N LYS A 277 0.15 12.17 -2.01
CA LYS A 277 1.50 11.94 -1.50
C LYS A 277 1.45 11.57 -0.03
N GLY A 278 2.42 10.80 0.44
CA GLY A 278 2.56 10.47 1.85
C GLY A 278 3.92 9.84 2.16
N THR A 279 4.12 9.47 3.42
CA THR A 279 5.33 8.80 3.89
C THR A 279 4.95 7.49 4.57
N VAL A 280 5.52 6.38 4.11
CA VAL A 280 5.40 5.08 4.77
C VAL A 280 6.43 5.01 5.89
N LYS A 281 5.98 4.62 7.08
CA LYS A 281 6.83 4.36 8.26
C LYS A 281 6.69 2.91 8.68
N VAL A 282 7.78 2.16 8.60
CA VAL A 282 7.91 0.79 9.09
C VAL A 282 8.64 0.83 10.43
N THR A 283 7.92 0.63 11.52
CA THR A 283 8.49 0.56 12.87
C THR A 283 8.86 -0.88 13.18
N CYS A 284 10.12 -1.11 13.53
CA CYS A 284 10.62 -2.43 13.91
C CYS A 284 10.48 -2.63 15.43
N ARG A 285 10.32 -3.89 15.87
CA ARG A 285 10.22 -4.27 17.30
C ARG A 285 11.43 -3.89 18.14
N ASN A 286 12.57 -3.59 17.50
CA ASN A 286 13.77 -3.08 18.15
C ASN A 286 13.75 -1.54 18.33
N GLY A 287 12.64 -0.87 18.02
CA GLY A 287 12.43 0.57 18.12
C GLY A 287 12.96 1.40 16.96
N SER A 288 13.66 0.81 16.00
CA SER A 288 14.14 1.51 14.81
C SER A 288 13.03 1.70 13.77
N VAL A 289 13.20 2.69 12.89
CA VAL A 289 12.19 3.06 11.88
C VAL A 289 12.83 3.15 10.51
N LEU A 290 12.21 2.51 9.51
CA LEU A 290 12.46 2.75 8.09
C LEU A 290 11.36 3.66 7.57
N GLY A 291 11.73 4.78 6.95
CA GLY A 291 10.79 5.74 6.38
C GLY A 291 11.13 6.04 4.93
N PHE A 292 10.12 6.07 4.06
CA PHE A 292 10.28 6.43 2.66
C PHE A 292 9.00 7.09 2.12
N ASP A 293 9.17 7.97 1.14
CA ASP A 293 8.06 8.68 0.52
C ASP A 293 7.33 7.78 -0.49
N THR A 294 6.02 7.99 -0.61
CA THR A 294 5.15 7.28 -1.54
C THR A 294 4.17 8.24 -2.19
N SER A 295 3.68 7.85 -3.36
CA SER A 295 2.61 8.55 -4.06
C SER A 295 1.72 7.55 -4.78
N GLY A 296 0.48 7.94 -5.00
CA GLY A 296 -0.48 7.10 -5.71
C GLY A 296 -1.76 7.85 -6.01
N VAL A 297 -2.83 7.10 -6.19
CA VAL A 297 -4.18 7.59 -6.45
C VAL A 297 -5.07 7.21 -5.28
N TYR A 298 -5.78 8.19 -4.76
CA TYR A 298 -6.88 8.01 -3.83
C TYR A 298 -8.18 7.92 -4.60
N LYS A 299 -9.00 6.91 -4.26
CA LYS A 299 -10.37 6.77 -4.76
C LYS A 299 -11.34 6.69 -3.60
N GLY A 300 -12.43 7.45 -3.68
CA GLY A 300 -13.46 7.44 -2.65
C GLY A 300 -14.85 7.68 -3.22
N LEU A 301 -15.84 7.15 -2.52
CA LEU A 301 -17.26 7.46 -2.71
C LEU A 301 -17.78 8.11 -1.43
N ASN A 302 -18.34 9.32 -1.57
CA ASN A 302 -18.92 10.06 -0.45
C ASN A 302 -20.34 10.54 -0.79
N TYR A 303 -21.06 10.97 0.25
CA TYR A 303 -22.45 11.40 0.17
C TYR A 303 -22.59 12.80 0.77
N THR A 304 -23.52 13.59 0.24
CA THR A 304 -23.97 14.84 0.87
C THR A 304 -24.82 14.52 2.09
N LYS A 305 -25.20 15.55 2.86
CA LYS A 305 -26.36 15.42 3.74
C LYS A 305 -27.63 15.24 2.90
N GLY A 306 -28.63 14.57 3.46
CA GLY A 306 -29.96 14.53 2.86
C GLY A 306 -30.55 15.94 2.79
N SER A 307 -31.27 16.24 1.71
CA SER A 307 -31.94 17.51 1.50
C SER A 307 -33.38 17.28 1.06
N VAL A 308 -34.22 18.31 1.14
CA VAL A 308 -35.61 18.25 0.70
C VAL A 308 -35.85 19.25 -0.41
N VAL A 309 -36.48 18.78 -1.50
CA VAL A 309 -36.95 19.60 -2.61
C VAL A 309 -38.45 19.71 -2.48
N VAL A 310 -38.96 20.94 -2.48
CA VAL A 310 -40.39 21.24 -2.35
C VAL A 310 -40.83 22.03 -3.58
N LYS A 311 -41.87 21.58 -4.27
CA LYS A 311 -42.45 22.24 -5.45
C LYS A 311 -43.95 22.41 -5.25
N GLU A 312 -44.52 23.51 -5.72
CA GLU A 312 -45.97 23.65 -5.78
C GLU A 312 -46.51 22.68 -6.85
N GLY A 313 -47.42 21.81 -6.43
CA GLY A 313 -48.04 20.82 -7.31
C GLY A 313 -49.06 21.47 -8.23
N SER A 314 -49.20 20.91 -9.42
CA SER A 314 -50.31 21.24 -10.33
C SER A 314 -51.62 20.67 -9.81
#